data_AF-A0A9W3PFD4-F1
#
_entry.id   AF-A0A9W3PFD4-F1
#
_cell.length_a   1.000
_cell.length_b   1.000
_cell.length_c   1.000
_cell.angle_alpha   90.00
_cell.angle_beta   90.00
_cell.angle_gamma   90.00
#
_symmetry.space_group_name_H-M   'P 1'
#
loop_
_entity.id
_entity.type
_entity.pdbx_description
1 polymer ?
#
loop_
_entity_poly.entity_id
_entity_poly.type
_entity_poly.pdbx_seq_one_letter_code
_entity_poly.pdbx_strand_id
1 'polypeptide(L)'
;MNLSSFYFSHYNVTESSLVVKHGFILRTEIPFKDIRHIKYSGKKLRSKKWTRQQLEINYNLFDSVTTFVPQEEEKFISLLKENCPQMKVMNTPANK
;
A
#
# COMPACT_ATOMS: atom_id res chain seq x y z
N MET A 1 8.61 19.93 -11.41
CA MET A 1 8.61 18.94 -10.31
C MET A 1 7.33 18.12 -10.45
N ASN A 2 7.45 16.83 -10.76
CA ASN A 2 6.32 15.94 -10.99
C ASN A 2 5.82 15.42 -9.63
N LEU A 3 4.61 15.78 -9.23
CA LEU A 3 4.01 15.45 -7.93
C LEU A 3 3.84 13.93 -7.71
N SER A 4 3.98 13.12 -8.77
CA SER A 4 3.99 11.66 -8.67
C SER A 4 5.08 11.15 -7.73
N SER A 5 6.21 11.84 -7.55
CA SER A 5 7.37 11.33 -6.81
C SER A 5 7.17 11.16 -5.30
N PHE A 6 6.15 11.80 -4.69
CA PHE A 6 5.95 11.72 -3.24
C PHE A 6 5.28 10.41 -2.79
N TYR A 7 4.65 9.67 -3.69
CA TYR A 7 4.27 8.28 -3.45
C TYR A 7 5.46 7.34 -3.33
N PHE A 8 6.57 7.68 -3.98
CA PHE A 8 7.65 6.74 -4.29
C PHE A 8 8.80 6.71 -3.28
N SER A 9 8.76 7.52 -2.21
CA SER A 9 9.80 7.44 -1.18
C SER A 9 9.78 6.08 -0.48
N HIS A 10 8.59 5.51 -0.27
CA HIS A 10 8.40 4.20 0.37
C HIS A 10 7.86 3.11 -0.55
N TYR A 11 7.38 3.44 -1.76
CA TYR A 11 6.87 2.45 -2.70
C TYR A 11 7.54 2.60 -4.06
N ASN A 12 7.71 1.52 -4.80
CA ASN A 12 8.04 1.58 -6.21
C ASN A 12 7.21 0.55 -6.95
N VAL A 13 6.58 0.96 -8.04
CA VAL A 13 5.77 0.08 -8.89
C VAL A 13 6.61 -0.26 -10.11
N THR A 14 6.81 -1.55 -10.35
CA THR A 14 7.41 -2.07 -11.58
C THR A 14 6.31 -2.60 -12.50
N GLU A 15 6.68 -3.16 -13.65
CA GLU A 15 5.73 -3.77 -14.58
C GLU A 15 4.95 -4.94 -13.95
N SER A 16 5.54 -5.66 -12.99
CA SER A 16 4.97 -6.89 -12.43
C SER A 16 4.89 -6.95 -10.91
N SER A 17 5.48 -5.97 -10.21
CA SER A 17 5.68 -6.03 -8.77
C SER A 17 5.46 -4.68 -8.08
N LEU A 18 5.04 -4.75 -6.82
CA LEU A 18 5.10 -3.67 -5.86
C LEU A 18 6.34 -3.83 -4.98
N VAL A 19 7.22 -2.85 -4.98
CA VAL A 19 8.37 -2.77 -4.07
C VAL A 19 8.04 -1.84 -2.92
N VAL A 20 8.00 -2.38 -1.70
CA VAL A 20 7.83 -1.62 -0.46
C VAL A 20 9.21 -1.38 0.16
N LYS A 21 9.58 -0.12 0.38
CA LYS A 21 10.84 0.28 1.03
C LYS A 21 10.62 0.50 2.52
N HIS A 22 11.46 -0.13 3.34
CA HIS A 22 11.49 0.00 4.78
C HIS A 22 12.76 0.74 5.21
N GLY A 23 12.64 2.06 5.37
CA GLY A 23 13.80 2.90 5.65
C GLY A 23 14.77 2.95 4.47
N PHE A 24 16.07 3.06 4.76
CA PHE A 24 17.09 3.33 3.74
C PHE A 24 17.65 2.09 3.04
N ILE A 25 17.56 0.90 3.66
CA ILE A 25 18.30 -0.30 3.23
C ILE A 25 17.35 -1.43 2.84
N LEU A 26 16.26 -1.61 3.58
CA LEU A 26 15.39 -2.77 3.43
C LEU A 26 14.31 -2.49 2.37
N ARG A 27 14.06 -3.48 1.52
CA ARG A 27 13.01 -3.46 0.52
C ARG A 27 12.39 -4.84 0.38
N THR A 28 11.07 -4.87 0.21
CA THR A 28 10.28 -6.07 -0.01
C THR A 28 9.66 -5.93 -1.39
N GLU A 29 10.04 -6.80 -2.32
CA GLU A 29 9.41 -6.88 -3.62
C GLU A 29 8.30 -7.93 -3.60
N ILE A 30 7.11 -7.52 -4.02
CA ILE A 30 5.89 -8.33 -3.97
C ILE A 30 5.31 -8.39 -5.38
N PRO A 31 5.35 -9.54 -6.06
CA PRO A 31 4.72 -9.68 -7.36
C PRO A 31 3.20 -9.45 -7.25
N PHE A 32 2.62 -8.75 -8.22
CA PHE A 32 1.19 -8.43 -8.21
C PHE A 32 0.29 -9.68 -8.18
N LYS A 33 0.71 -10.75 -8.86
CA LYS A 33 0.03 -12.05 -8.85
C LYS A 33 -0.11 -12.65 -7.43
N ASP A 34 0.81 -12.30 -6.52
CA ASP A 34 0.89 -12.87 -5.18
C ASP A 34 0.15 -12.02 -4.16
N ILE A 35 -0.23 -10.77 -4.49
CA ILE A 35 -1.05 -9.92 -3.63
C ILE A 35 -2.47 -10.47 -3.57
N ARG A 36 -2.93 -10.79 -2.36
CA ARG A 36 -4.26 -11.40 -2.14
C ARG A 36 -5.25 -10.45 -1.50
N HIS A 37 -4.82 -9.73 -0.48
CA HIS A 37 -5.67 -8.73 0.14
C HIS A 37 -4.89 -7.64 0.85
N ILE A 38 -5.50 -6.47 0.90
CA ILE A 38 -5.00 -5.33 1.64
C ILE A 38 -5.96 -5.01 2.78
N LYS A 39 -5.37 -4.65 3.91
CA LYS A 39 -6.08 -4.34 5.14
C LYS A 39 -5.54 -3.04 5.70
N TYR A 40 -6.44 -2.20 6.17
CA TYR A 40 -6.07 -1.02 6.92
C TYR A 40 -5.97 -1.35 8.40
N SER A 41 -4.91 -0.86 9.03
CA SER A 41 -4.69 -0.93 10.46
C SER A 41 -4.34 0.45 11.02
N GLY A 42 -4.47 0.61 12.34
CA GLY A 42 -4.30 1.91 13.00
C GLY A 42 -5.46 2.88 12.76
N LYS A 43 -5.36 4.07 13.37
CA LYS A 43 -6.40 5.10 13.29
C LYS A 43 -6.11 6.06 12.15
N LYS A 44 -7.09 6.27 11.27
CA LYS A 44 -7.10 7.40 10.33
C LYS A 44 -7.27 8.67 11.16
N LEU A 45 -6.18 9.41 11.37
CA LEU A 45 -6.25 10.69 12.04
C LEU A 45 -6.92 11.70 11.10
N ARG A 46 -7.77 12.58 11.65
CA ARG A 46 -8.45 13.65 10.87
C ARG A 46 -7.48 14.72 10.34
N SER A 47 -6.18 14.61 10.61
CA SER A 47 -5.16 15.56 10.16
C SER A 47 -4.78 15.30 8.71
N LYS A 48 -4.86 16.34 7.87
CA LYS A 48 -4.39 16.30 6.47
C LYS A 48 -2.90 15.99 6.33
N LYS A 49 -2.10 16.19 7.39
CA LYS A 49 -0.63 16.08 7.34
C LYS A 49 -0.07 14.83 8.01
N TRP A 50 -0.82 14.20 8.92
CA TRP A 50 -0.32 13.10 9.74
C TRP A 50 -1.37 12.01 9.86
N THR A 51 -1.15 10.90 9.16
CA THR A 51 -1.89 9.66 9.35
C THR A 51 -0.97 8.63 9.99
N ARG A 52 -1.40 8.01 11.10
CA ARG A 52 -0.77 6.79 11.65
C ARG A 52 -1.43 5.53 11.10
N GLN A 53 -2.33 5.69 10.12
CA GLN A 53 -2.94 4.57 9.46
C GLN A 53 -1.88 3.84 8.64
N GLN A 54 -1.88 2.53 8.78
CA GLN A 54 -0.99 1.64 8.09
C GLN A 54 -1.81 0.79 7.12
N LEU A 55 -1.14 0.39 6.05
CA LEU A 55 -1.61 -0.58 5.08
C LEU A 55 -0.82 -1.88 5.31
N GLU A 56 -1.55 -2.93 5.60
CA GLU A 56 -1.06 -4.30 5.67
C GLU A 56 -1.39 -4.99 4.35
N ILE A 57 -0.35 -5.34 3.59
CA ILE A 57 -0.45 -6.01 2.30
C ILE A 57 -0.13 -7.49 2.55
N ASN A 58 -1.12 -8.35 2.36
CA ASN A 58 -0.97 -9.79 2.50
C ASN A 58 -0.71 -10.41 1.13
N TYR A 59 0.38 -11.17 1.04
CA TYR A 59 0.88 -11.77 -0.19
C TYR A 59 1.43 -13.17 0.07
N ASN A 60 1.61 -13.97 -0.99
CA ASN A 60 1.86 -15.42 -0.86
C ASN A 60 0.86 -16.07 0.09
N LEU A 61 1.11 -17.28 0.63
CA LEU A 61 0.17 -17.98 1.52
C LEU A 61 0.11 -17.44 2.95
N PHE A 62 1.20 -16.89 3.49
CA PHE A 62 1.29 -16.49 4.91
C PHE A 62 2.09 -15.20 5.14
N ASP A 63 2.52 -14.52 4.08
CA ASP A 63 3.39 -13.36 4.21
C ASP A 63 2.56 -12.08 4.25
N SER A 64 3.04 -11.10 5.03
CA SER A 64 2.49 -9.76 5.02
C SER A 64 3.56 -8.70 5.23
N VAL A 65 3.30 -7.53 4.67
CA VAL A 65 4.13 -6.35 4.89
C VAL A 65 3.24 -5.21 5.36
N THR A 66 3.69 -4.52 6.41
CA THR A 66 2.99 -3.34 6.92
C THR A 66 3.80 -2.08 6.63
N THR A 67 3.10 -1.05 6.17
CA THR A 67 3.70 0.22 5.75
C THR A 67 2.69 1.35 5.88
N PHE A 68 3.13 2.61 5.83
CA PHE A 68 2.23 3.76 6.00
C PHE A 68 1.37 3.97 4.76
N VAL A 69 0.11 4.36 4.99
CA VAL A 69 -0.80 4.73 3.89
C VAL A 69 -0.18 5.89 3.08
N PRO A 70 -0.06 5.77 1.75
CA PRO A 70 0.49 6.83 0.92
C PRO A 70 -0.42 8.07 0.91
N GLN A 71 0.17 9.24 0.67
CA GLN A 71 -0.55 10.53 0.74
C GLN A 71 -1.75 10.61 -0.20
N GLU A 72 -1.63 10.12 -1.43
CA GLU A 72 -2.77 10.07 -2.35
C GLU A 72 -3.29 8.62 -2.53
N GLU A 73 -3.63 8.04 -1.36
CA GLU A 73 -4.27 6.74 -1.12
C GLU A 73 -5.12 6.22 -2.28
N GLU A 74 -6.06 7.02 -2.79
CA GLU A 74 -7.00 6.60 -3.83
C GLU A 74 -6.30 6.13 -5.11
N LYS A 75 -5.28 6.85 -5.61
CA LYS A 75 -4.57 6.42 -6.83
C LYS A 75 -3.77 5.16 -6.58
N PHE A 76 -3.18 5.02 -5.39
CA PHE A 76 -2.46 3.81 -5.02
C PHE A 76 -3.39 2.58 -4.99
N ILE A 77 -4.57 2.72 -4.40
CA ILE A 77 -5.57 1.65 -4.38
C ILE A 77 -6.08 1.31 -5.79
N SER A 78 -6.33 2.31 -6.64
CA SER A 78 -6.73 2.07 -8.03
C SER A 78 -5.65 1.31 -8.80
N LEU A 79 -4.39 1.71 -8.67
CA LEU A 79 -3.25 1.02 -9.29
C LEU A 79 -3.18 -0.45 -8.85
N LEU A 80 -3.35 -0.73 -7.56
CA LEU A 80 -3.35 -2.12 -7.08
C LEU A 80 -4.52 -2.92 -7.62
N LYS A 81 -5.72 -2.32 -7.72
CA LYS A 81 -6.90 -2.99 -8.30
C LYS A 81 -6.73 -3.30 -9.78
N GLU A 82 -6.10 -2.40 -10.53
CA GLU A 82 -5.81 -2.59 -11.95
C GLU A 82 -4.81 -3.72 -12.18
N ASN A 83 -3.75 -3.79 -11.37
CA ASN A 83 -2.68 -4.78 -11.53
C ASN A 83 -2.94 -6.11 -10.80
N CYS A 84 -3.82 -6.12 -9.80
CA CYS A 84 -4.16 -7.28 -8.99
C CYS A 84 -5.69 -7.47 -8.95
N PRO A 85 -6.35 -7.90 -10.04
CA PRO A 85 -7.80 -8.02 -10.09
C PRO A 85 -8.37 -9.01 -9.06
N GLN A 86 -7.57 -9.98 -8.61
CA GLN A 86 -7.91 -10.93 -7.56
C GLN A 86 -7.83 -10.36 -6.13
N MET A 87 -7.20 -9.19 -5.96
CA MET A 87 -6.96 -8.59 -4.65
C MET A 87 -8.27 -8.11 -4.02
N LYS A 88 -8.45 -8.42 -2.73
CA LYS A 88 -9.58 -7.92 -1.94
C LYS A 88 -9.15 -6.81 -0.96
N VAL A 89 -9.97 -5.78 -0.82
CA VAL A 89 -9.80 -4.77 0.24
C VAL A 89 -10.66 -5.19 1.43
N MET A 90 -10.03 -5.68 2.50
CA MET A 90 -10.76 -6.34 3.60
C MET A 90 -11.33 -5.38 4.65
N ASN A 91 -10.75 -4.19 4.79
CA ASN A 91 -11.19 -3.20 5.76
C ASN A 91 -11.18 -1.82 5.10
N THR A 92 -12.25 -1.41 4.42
CA THR A 92 -12.49 0.04 4.31
C THR A 92 -12.62 0.58 5.73
N PRO A 93 -11.97 1.71 6.09
CA PRO A 93 -12.13 2.27 7.43
C PRO A 93 -13.62 2.40 7.68
N ALA A 94 -14.12 1.75 8.73
CA ALA A 94 -15.52 1.78 9.11
C ALA A 94 -15.90 3.25 9.25
N ASN A 95 -16.60 3.77 8.25
CA ASN A 95 -17.22 5.07 8.34
C ASN A 95 -18.44 4.88 9.23
N LYS A 96 -18.27 5.18 10.52
CA LYS A 96 -19.33 5.61 11.42
C LYS A 96 -18.81 6.79 12.22
#